data_AF-A0A1M3EGE8-F1
#
_entry.id   AF-A0A1M3EGE8-F1
#
_cell.length_a   1.000
_cell.length_b   1.000
_cell.length_c   1.000
_cell.angle_alpha   90.00
_cell.angle_beta   90.00
_cell.angle_gamma   90.00
#
_symmetry.space_group_name_H-M   'P 1'
#
loop_
_entity.id
_entity.type
_entity.pdbx_description
1 polymer ?
#
loop_
_entity_poly.entity_id
_entity_poly.type
_entity_poly.pdbx_seq_one_letter_code
_entity_poly.pdbx_strand_id
1 'polypeptide(L)'
;MSRLELAILLVAVVLLVLLWLVWVAATRLDRLHRRVGASRAVVDAQLVRRATAAAELATSGLLDPASAMIVGEAAWTSLSCEGPEPAALTVPPDLRRLLDTSSDEPGSAAHPPQPCDRGQVESDLTAALREVLRDPEEVAALRAELGGDGLLDDLAAAWYRVQLARRFHNDAVAQTRAARRGALVRLLRLAGTAPNPTTLELDDAWPEGLPMVRPRP
;
A
#
# COMPACT_ATOMS: atom_id res chain seq x y z
N MET A 1 -56.29 3.21 -24.51
CA MET A 1 -55.61 3.42 -23.22
C MET A 1 -56.02 4.78 -22.69
N SER A 2 -56.55 4.83 -21.47
CA SER A 2 -56.86 6.11 -20.82
C SER A 2 -55.58 6.90 -20.54
N ARG A 3 -55.63 8.24 -20.50
CA ARG A 3 -54.46 9.07 -20.15
C ARG A 3 -53.85 8.68 -18.79
N LEU A 4 -54.67 8.15 -17.88
CA LEU A 4 -54.25 7.63 -16.58
C LEU A 4 -53.43 6.35 -16.70
N GLU A 5 -53.85 5.38 -17.52
CA GLU A 5 -53.05 4.18 -17.79
C GLU A 5 -51.68 4.53 -18.37
N LEU A 6 -51.61 5.47 -19.31
CA LEU A 6 -50.35 5.95 -19.86
C LEU A 6 -49.46 6.60 -18.80
N ALA A 7 -50.03 7.42 -17.91
CA ALA A 7 -49.29 8.04 -16.82
C ALA A 7 -48.75 7.01 -15.81
N ILE A 8 -49.57 6.03 -15.42
CA ILE A 8 -49.17 4.95 -14.50
C ILE A 8 -48.03 4.13 -15.11
N LEU A 9 -48.15 3.74 -16.38
CA LEU A 9 -47.10 3.01 -17.09
C LEU A 9 -45.80 3.81 -17.17
N LEU A 10 -45.87 5.10 -17.49
CA LEU A 10 -44.69 5.97 -17.51
C LEU A 10 -44.00 6.02 -16.15
N VAL A 11 -44.76 6.23 -15.07
CA VAL A 11 -44.22 6.27 -13.71
C VAL A 11 -43.60 4.93 -13.32
N ALA A 12 -44.27 3.81 -13.62
CA ALA A 12 -43.75 2.47 -13.35
C ALA A 12 -42.42 2.21 -14.08
N VAL A 13 -42.33 2.60 -15.35
CA VAL A 13 -41.09 2.47 -16.14
C VAL A 13 -39.97 3.34 -15.55
N VAL A 14 -40.26 4.60 -15.19
CA VAL A 14 -39.28 5.49 -14.56
C VAL A 14 -38.77 4.92 -13.24
N LEU A 15 -39.65 4.39 -12.39
CA LEU A 15 -39.27 3.75 -11.12
C LEU A 15 -38.38 2.52 -11.35
N LEU A 16 -38.70 1.68 -12.35
CA LEU A 16 -37.91 0.50 -12.68
C LEU A 16 -36.50 0.90 -13.15
N VAL A 17 -36.40 1.91 -14.01
CA VAL A 17 -35.11 2.47 -14.46
C VAL A 17 -34.31 3.03 -13.29
N LEU A 18 -34.94 3.78 -12.37
CA LEU A 18 -34.28 4.30 -11.18
C LEU A 18 -33.76 3.17 -10.29
N LEU A 19 -34.58 2.18 -9.97
CA LEU A 19 -34.17 1.01 -9.17
C LEU A 19 -32.99 0.28 -9.80
N TRP A 20 -33.02 0.07 -11.11
CA TRP A 20 -31.93 -0.54 -11.85
C TRP A 20 -30.63 0.30 -11.77
N LEU A 21 -30.72 1.61 -11.98
CA LEU A 21 -29.57 2.52 -11.85
C LEU A 21 -28.96 2.50 -10.44
N VAL A 22 -29.80 2.47 -9.40
CA VAL A 22 -29.36 2.38 -8.01
C VAL A 22 -28.63 1.06 -7.75
N TRP A 23 -29.21 -0.05 -8.20
CA TRP A 23 -28.60 -1.38 -8.05
C TRP A 23 -27.24 -1.46 -8.76
N VAL A 24 -27.13 -0.96 -9.99
CA VAL A 24 -25.85 -0.89 -10.74
C VAL A 24 -24.84 -0.01 -10.01
N ALA A 25 -25.24 1.18 -9.52
CA ALA A 25 -24.35 2.09 -8.81
C ALA A 25 -23.83 1.48 -7.50
N ALA A 26 -24.69 0.82 -6.72
CA ALA A 26 -24.31 0.14 -5.49
C ALA A 26 -23.34 -1.01 -5.75
N THR A 27 -23.64 -1.88 -6.72
CA THR A 27 -22.79 -3.03 -7.09
C THR A 27 -21.43 -2.58 -7.61
N ARG A 28 -21.41 -1.51 -8.41
CA ARG A 28 -20.15 -0.93 -8.91
C ARG A 28 -19.31 -0.37 -7.78
N LEU A 29 -19.93 0.32 -6.81
CA LEU A 29 -19.23 0.91 -5.67
C LEU A 29 -18.60 -0.17 -4.78
N ASP A 30 -19.34 -1.24 -4.49
CA ASP A 30 -18.84 -2.38 -3.70
C ASP A 30 -17.63 -3.05 -4.35
N ARG A 31 -17.70 -3.31 -5.66
CA ARG A 31 -16.56 -3.86 -6.42
C ARG A 31 -15.32 -2.96 -6.35
N LEU A 32 -15.52 -1.64 -6.42
CA LEU A 32 -14.42 -0.68 -6.32
C LEU A 32 -13.80 -0.66 -4.91
N HIS A 33 -14.60 -0.76 -3.84
CA HIS A 33 -14.08 -0.86 -2.46
C HIS A 33 -13.26 -2.14 -2.27
N ARG A 34 -13.78 -3.28 -2.75
CA ARG A 34 -13.04 -4.55 -2.71
C ARG A 34 -11.73 -4.48 -3.51
N ARG A 35 -11.73 -3.79 -4.66
CA ARG A 35 -10.52 -3.58 -5.46
C ARG A 35 -9.49 -2.72 -4.74
N VAL A 36 -9.91 -1.66 -4.04
CA VAL A 36 -8.99 -0.85 -3.23
C VAL A 36 -8.34 -1.71 -2.15
N GLY A 37 -9.14 -2.48 -1.40
CA GLY A 37 -8.61 -3.40 -0.38
C GLY A 37 -7.60 -4.41 -0.94
N ALA A 38 -7.94 -5.07 -2.06
CA ALA A 38 -7.04 -6.00 -2.73
C ALA A 38 -5.74 -5.32 -3.21
N SER A 39 -5.84 -4.12 -3.82
CA SER A 39 -4.67 -3.38 -4.27
C SER A 39 -3.77 -2.94 -3.12
N ARG A 40 -4.34 -2.62 -1.96
CA ARG A 40 -3.57 -2.26 -0.76
C ARG A 40 -2.74 -3.44 -0.28
N ALA A 41 -3.35 -4.61 -0.14
CA ALA A 41 -2.64 -5.83 0.24
C ALA A 41 -1.50 -6.20 -0.73
N VAL A 42 -1.70 -5.97 -2.04
CA VAL A 42 -0.64 -6.17 -3.05
C VAL A 42 0.52 -5.21 -2.82
N VAL A 43 0.25 -3.92 -2.62
CA VAL A 43 1.29 -2.92 -2.34
C VAL A 43 2.08 -3.31 -1.09
N ASP A 44 1.40 -3.65 -0.01
CA ASP A 44 2.03 -4.00 1.27
C ASP A 44 2.97 -5.21 1.11
N ALA A 45 2.53 -6.23 0.37
CA ALA A 45 3.37 -7.39 0.05
C ALA A 45 4.60 -7.03 -0.79
N GLN A 46 4.49 -6.09 -1.73
CA GLN A 46 5.66 -5.65 -2.52
C GLN A 46 6.62 -4.78 -1.71
N LEU A 47 6.13 -3.95 -0.79
CA LEU A 47 6.96 -3.16 0.10
C LEU A 47 7.79 -4.06 1.02
N VAL A 48 7.18 -5.09 1.62
CA VAL A 48 7.90 -6.10 2.41
C VAL A 48 8.97 -6.78 1.58
N ARG A 49 8.66 -7.22 0.35
CA ARG A 49 9.66 -7.84 -0.54
C ARG A 49 10.85 -6.93 -0.84
N ARG A 50 10.61 -5.63 -1.03
CA ARG A 50 11.67 -4.65 -1.27
C ARG A 50 12.53 -4.45 -0.03
N ALA A 51 11.92 -4.34 1.15
CA ALA A 51 12.65 -4.21 2.40
C ALA A 51 13.47 -5.47 2.72
N THR A 52 12.94 -6.66 2.44
CA THR A 52 13.70 -7.92 2.55
C THR A 52 14.89 -7.95 1.60
N ALA A 53 14.71 -7.60 0.31
CA ALA A 53 15.84 -7.54 -0.64
C ALA A 53 16.91 -6.52 -0.21
N ALA A 54 16.50 -5.38 0.36
CA ALA A 54 17.42 -4.40 0.93
C ALA A 54 18.19 -4.95 2.15
N ALA A 55 17.52 -5.67 3.04
CA ALA A 55 18.15 -6.33 4.18
C ALA A 55 19.11 -7.44 3.76
N GLU A 56 18.77 -8.22 2.72
CA GLU A 56 19.67 -9.22 2.12
C GLU A 56 20.92 -8.57 1.53
N LEU A 57 20.77 -7.46 0.80
CA LEU A 57 21.91 -6.69 0.30
C LEU A 57 22.79 -6.16 1.46
N ALA A 58 22.19 -5.60 2.51
CA ALA A 58 22.90 -5.09 3.68
C ALA A 58 23.68 -6.19 4.44
N THR A 59 23.14 -7.41 4.49
CA THR A 59 23.75 -8.54 5.21
C THR A 59 24.65 -9.42 4.35
N SER A 60 24.75 -9.15 3.04
CA SER A 60 25.56 -9.91 2.09
C SER A 60 27.08 -9.78 2.30
N GLY A 61 27.52 -8.71 2.96
CA GLY A 61 28.95 -8.37 3.09
C GLY A 61 29.56 -7.72 1.85
N LEU A 62 28.75 -7.39 0.83
CA LEU A 62 29.21 -6.71 -0.40
C LEU A 62 29.29 -5.18 -0.25
N LEU A 63 28.54 -4.61 0.69
CA LEU A 63 28.59 -3.18 1.01
C LEU A 63 29.68 -2.90 2.04
N ASP A 64 30.22 -1.68 2.04
CA ASP A 64 31.05 -1.23 3.14
C ASP A 64 30.25 -1.19 4.47
N PRO A 65 30.92 -1.29 5.63
CA PRO A 65 30.23 -1.40 6.91
C PRO A 65 29.30 -0.21 7.24
N ALA A 66 29.58 1.00 6.74
CA ALA A 66 28.73 2.16 6.99
C ALA A 66 27.46 2.08 6.13
N SER A 67 27.58 1.79 4.84
CA SER A 67 26.44 1.62 3.93
C SER A 67 25.54 0.45 4.33
N ALA A 68 26.13 -0.68 4.74
CA ALA A 68 25.39 -1.85 5.24
C ALA A 68 24.52 -1.50 6.45
N MET A 69 25.05 -0.70 7.39
CA MET A 69 24.33 -0.28 8.58
C MET A 69 23.16 0.65 8.25
N ILE A 70 23.37 1.64 7.37
CA ILE A 70 22.34 2.60 6.94
C ILE A 70 21.19 1.87 6.24
N VAL A 71 21.49 0.97 5.29
CA VAL A 71 20.46 0.22 4.56
C VAL A 71 19.78 -0.80 5.48
N GLY A 72 20.54 -1.48 6.35
CA GLY A 72 20.01 -2.45 7.29
C GLY A 72 19.02 -1.85 8.29
N GLU A 73 19.33 -0.68 8.85
CA GLU A 73 18.43 0.04 9.76
C GLU A 73 17.15 0.52 9.04
N ALA A 74 17.30 1.11 7.85
CA ALA A 74 16.15 1.56 7.06
C ALA A 74 15.26 0.38 6.61
N ALA A 75 15.86 -0.76 6.28
CA ALA A 75 15.12 -1.99 5.95
C ALA A 75 14.38 -2.54 7.18
N TRP A 76 15.06 -2.59 8.34
CA TRP A 76 14.47 -3.06 9.59
C TRP A 76 13.30 -2.18 10.04
N THR A 77 13.42 -0.85 9.94
CA THR A 77 12.32 0.08 10.25
C THR A 77 11.13 -0.10 9.31
N SER A 78 11.36 -0.33 8.00
CA SER A 78 10.28 -0.69 7.06
C SER A 78 9.60 -2.01 7.39
N LEU A 79 10.37 -3.04 7.77
CA LEU A 79 9.82 -4.35 8.15
C LEU A 79 9.05 -4.31 9.47
N SER A 80 9.52 -3.49 10.42
CA SER A 80 8.91 -3.32 11.75
C SER A 80 7.70 -2.38 11.73
N CYS A 81 7.53 -1.59 10.66
CA CYS A 81 6.41 -0.69 10.51
C CYS A 81 5.13 -1.45 10.17
N GLU A 82 4.41 -1.90 11.19
CA GLU A 82 3.03 -2.38 11.03
C GLU A 82 2.12 -1.22 10.68
N GLY A 83 1.43 -1.33 9.52
CA GLY A 83 0.41 -0.36 9.14
C GLY A 83 -0.67 -0.27 10.22
N PRO A 84 -1.46 0.83 10.25
CA PRO A 84 -2.54 0.97 11.22
C PRO A 84 -3.44 -0.27 11.16
N GLU A 85 -3.49 -1.03 12.26
CA GLU A 85 -4.37 -2.18 12.44
C GLU A 85 -5.74 -1.86 11.82
N PRO A 86 -6.25 -2.67 10.89
CA PRO A 86 -7.59 -2.44 10.38
C PRO A 86 -8.51 -2.45 11.59
N ALA A 87 -9.31 -1.39 11.77
CA ALA A 87 -10.26 -1.25 12.87
C ALA A 87 -11.19 -2.48 13.09
N ALA A 88 -11.17 -3.44 12.16
CA ALA A 88 -11.82 -4.75 12.26
C ALA A 88 -11.19 -5.72 13.28
N LEU A 89 -9.91 -5.58 13.66
CA LEU A 89 -9.30 -6.30 14.78
C LEU A 89 -9.33 -5.42 16.03
N THR A 90 -10.53 -5.01 16.43
CA THR A 90 -10.70 -4.46 17.77
C THR A 90 -10.46 -5.61 18.74
N VAL A 91 -9.23 -5.71 19.25
CA VAL A 91 -8.89 -6.66 20.32
C VAL A 91 -9.96 -6.51 21.41
N PRO A 92 -10.70 -7.58 21.75
CA PRO A 92 -11.71 -7.51 22.79
C PRO A 92 -11.09 -6.90 24.07
N PRO A 93 -11.80 -6.01 24.77
CA PRO A 93 -11.23 -5.27 25.90
C PRO A 93 -10.67 -6.20 26.99
N ASP A 94 -11.21 -7.41 27.11
CA ASP A 94 -10.71 -8.42 28.05
C ASP A 94 -9.34 -9.00 27.63
N LEU A 95 -9.13 -9.23 26.34
CA LEU A 95 -7.82 -9.67 25.82
C LEU A 95 -6.78 -8.56 25.97
N ARG A 96 -7.19 -7.30 25.76
CA ARG A 96 -6.32 -6.14 25.94
C ARG A 96 -5.84 -6.00 27.38
N ARG A 97 -6.73 -6.17 28.36
CA ARG A 97 -6.37 -6.18 29.79
C ARG A 97 -5.37 -7.29 30.13
N LEU A 98 -5.54 -8.49 29.55
CA LEU A 98 -4.61 -9.60 29.78
C LEU A 98 -3.20 -9.30 29.22
N LEU A 99 -3.11 -8.70 28.02
CA LEU A 99 -1.84 -8.28 27.43
C LEU A 99 -1.15 -7.17 28.23
N ASP A 100 -1.92 -6.20 28.70
CA ASP A 100 -1.41 -5.10 29.53
C ASP A 100 -0.86 -5.64 30.87
N THR A 101 -1.53 -6.63 31.50
CA THR A 101 -1.06 -7.25 32.75
C THR A 101 0.17 -8.15 32.59
N SER A 102 0.42 -8.72 31.41
CA SER A 102 1.65 -9.48 31.14
C SER A 102 2.87 -8.61 30.84
N SER A 103 2.68 -7.29 30.72
CA SER A 103 3.72 -6.32 30.34
C SER A 103 4.40 -5.64 31.53
N ASP A 104 4.11 -6.09 32.78
CA ASP A 104 4.70 -5.60 34.04
C ASP A 104 6.17 -6.04 34.22
N GLU A 105 7.01 -5.85 33.20
CA GLU A 105 8.47 -5.82 33.36
C GLU A 105 8.90 -4.38 33.72
N PRO A 106 9.44 -4.14 34.93
CA PRO A 106 9.78 -2.80 35.39
C PRO A 106 11.03 -2.26 34.68
N GLY A 107 10.83 -1.66 33.51
CA GLY A 107 11.89 -1.01 32.74
C GLY A 107 11.48 -0.48 31.36
N SER A 108 10.39 -0.98 30.78
CA SER A 108 9.87 -0.45 29.52
C SER A 108 8.78 0.57 29.81
N ALA A 109 9.11 1.86 29.83
CA ALA A 109 8.09 2.89 29.65
C ALA A 109 7.51 2.66 28.26
N ALA A 110 6.43 1.89 28.18
CA ALA A 110 5.73 1.56 26.94
C ALA A 110 5.22 2.87 26.33
N HIS A 111 6.05 3.48 25.48
CA HIS A 111 5.62 4.51 24.57
C HIS A 111 4.45 3.89 23.79
N PRO A 112 3.25 4.49 23.80
CA PRO A 112 2.14 3.96 23.02
C PRO A 112 2.66 3.74 21.59
N PRO A 113 2.42 2.58 20.96
CA PRO A 113 2.93 2.31 19.63
C PRO A 113 2.49 3.48 18.74
N GLN A 114 3.46 4.31 18.35
CA GLN A 114 3.16 5.41 17.45
C GLN A 114 2.77 4.75 16.14
N PRO A 115 1.60 5.08 15.58
CA PRO A 115 1.22 4.55 14.28
C PRO A 115 2.30 4.96 13.29
N CYS A 116 3.07 3.99 12.79
CA CYS A 116 4.16 4.29 11.88
C CYS A 116 3.57 4.88 10.60
N ASP A 117 4.10 6.02 10.15
CA ASP A 117 3.74 6.54 8.85
C ASP A 117 4.45 5.71 7.79
N ARG A 118 3.76 4.69 7.28
CA ARG A 118 4.31 3.78 6.27
C ARG A 118 4.85 4.55 5.05
N GLY A 119 4.24 5.68 4.67
CA GLY A 119 4.71 6.47 3.53
C GLY A 119 6.10 7.06 3.79
N GLN A 120 6.29 7.62 4.99
CA GLN A 120 7.58 8.17 5.41
C GLN A 120 8.64 7.09 5.54
N VAL A 121 8.35 6.00 6.26
CA VAL A 121 9.30 4.90 6.47
C VAL A 121 9.79 4.30 5.14
N GLU A 122 8.89 4.12 4.17
CA GLU A 122 9.28 3.65 2.84
C GLU A 122 10.10 4.66 2.04
N SER A 123 9.87 5.96 2.26
CA SER A 123 10.65 7.05 1.66
C SER A 123 12.05 7.12 2.26
N ASP A 124 12.18 6.87 3.56
CA ASP A 124 13.48 6.81 4.26
C ASP A 124 14.32 5.63 3.74
N LEU A 125 13.69 4.46 3.54
CA LEU A 125 14.34 3.33 2.88
C LEU A 125 14.77 3.65 1.44
N THR A 126 13.92 4.35 0.68
CA THR A 126 14.28 4.83 -0.66
C THR A 126 15.49 5.77 -0.61
N ALA A 127 15.51 6.72 0.32
CA ALA A 127 16.60 7.67 0.47
C ALA A 127 17.92 6.96 0.83
N ALA A 128 17.89 6.03 1.78
CA ALA A 128 19.05 5.22 2.17
C ALA A 128 19.62 4.44 0.98
N LEU A 129 18.76 3.73 0.23
CA LEU A 129 19.19 2.96 -0.93
C LEU A 129 19.68 3.85 -2.09
N ARG A 130 19.08 5.03 -2.30
CA ARG A 130 19.54 5.97 -3.33
C ARG A 130 20.87 6.62 -2.99
N GLU A 131 21.15 6.83 -1.71
CA GLU A 131 22.46 7.31 -1.24
C GLU A 131 23.53 6.25 -1.51
N VAL A 132 23.30 5.02 -1.05
CA VAL A 132 24.27 3.91 -1.16
C VAL A 132 24.46 3.44 -2.61
N LEU A 133 23.41 3.52 -3.44
CA LEU A 133 23.44 3.07 -4.84
C LEU A 133 23.51 4.26 -5.81
N ARG A 134 24.12 5.37 -5.37
CA ARG A 134 24.29 6.58 -6.19
C ARG A 134 25.30 6.37 -7.31
N ASP A 135 26.47 5.83 -6.99
CA ASP A 135 27.60 5.73 -7.93
C ASP A 135 27.48 4.50 -8.85
N PRO A 136 27.34 4.68 -10.18
CA PRO A 136 27.27 3.56 -11.12
C PRO A 136 28.52 2.69 -11.17
N GLU A 137 29.71 3.25 -10.90
CA GLU A 137 30.96 2.48 -10.92
C GLU A 137 31.04 1.55 -9.70
N GLU A 138 30.65 2.03 -8.51
CA GLU A 138 30.56 1.21 -7.31
C GLU A 138 29.51 0.11 -7.45
N VAL A 139 28.33 0.42 -8.03
CA VAL A 139 27.29 -0.58 -8.28
C VAL A 139 27.77 -1.62 -9.31
N ALA A 140 28.53 -1.21 -10.32
CA ALA A 140 29.12 -2.14 -11.30
C ALA A 140 30.17 -3.07 -10.66
N ALA A 141 30.97 -2.55 -9.72
CA ALA A 141 31.91 -3.35 -8.95
C ALA A 141 31.18 -4.36 -8.05
N LEU A 142 30.15 -3.92 -7.32
CA LEU A 142 29.32 -4.79 -6.48
C LEU A 142 28.65 -5.90 -7.28
N ARG A 143 28.18 -5.59 -8.50
CA ARG A 143 27.60 -6.57 -9.41
C ARG A 143 28.61 -7.63 -9.87
N ALA A 144 29.89 -7.27 -10.01
CA ALA A 144 30.93 -8.19 -10.46
C ALA A 144 31.35 -9.19 -9.36
N GLU A 145 31.05 -8.87 -8.10
CA GLU A 145 31.26 -9.79 -6.98
C GLU A 145 30.31 -10.99 -7.03
N LEU A 146 30.73 -12.10 -6.42
CA LEU A 146 29.97 -13.35 -6.44
C LEU A 146 28.60 -13.18 -5.76
N GLY A 147 27.53 -13.30 -6.54
CA GLY A 147 26.14 -13.18 -6.06
C GLY A 147 25.62 -11.74 -5.97
N GLY A 148 26.44 -10.73 -6.27
CA GLY A 148 26.02 -9.32 -6.26
C GLY A 148 25.05 -8.98 -7.39
N ASP A 149 25.19 -9.65 -8.55
CA ASP A 149 24.25 -9.52 -9.67
C ASP A 149 22.83 -9.94 -9.30
N GLY A 150 22.67 -11.10 -8.66
CA GLY A 150 21.37 -11.62 -8.22
C GLY A 150 20.69 -10.71 -7.19
N LEU A 151 21.44 -10.24 -6.18
CA LEU A 151 20.91 -9.34 -5.15
C LEU A 151 20.44 -8.00 -5.74
N LEU A 152 21.22 -7.41 -6.65
CA LEU A 152 20.86 -6.16 -7.32
C LEU A 152 19.65 -6.34 -8.25
N ASP A 153 19.56 -7.46 -8.96
CA ASP A 153 18.43 -7.76 -9.84
C ASP A 153 17.13 -8.01 -9.04
N ASP A 154 17.22 -8.70 -7.90
CA ASP A 154 16.09 -8.92 -7.00
C ASP A 154 15.59 -7.61 -6.39
N LEU A 155 16.51 -6.74 -5.94
CA LEU A 155 16.18 -5.41 -5.46
C LEU A 155 15.53 -4.56 -6.56
N ALA A 156 16.09 -4.55 -7.78
CA ALA A 156 15.54 -3.84 -8.94
C ALA A 156 14.11 -4.31 -9.26
N ALA A 157 13.90 -5.62 -9.28
CA ALA A 157 12.61 -6.23 -9.54
C ALA A 157 11.58 -5.89 -8.44
N ALA A 158 11.98 -5.91 -7.17
CA ALA A 158 11.13 -5.49 -6.06
C ALA A 158 10.75 -3.99 -6.16
N TRP A 159 11.72 -3.13 -6.47
CA TRP A 159 11.50 -1.69 -6.64
C TRP A 159 10.50 -1.37 -7.75
N TYR A 160 10.64 -2.01 -8.92
CA TYR A 160 9.70 -1.86 -10.02
C TYR A 160 8.29 -2.32 -9.64
N ARG A 161 8.17 -3.46 -8.95
CA ARG A 161 6.87 -3.99 -8.49
C ARG A 161 6.19 -3.07 -7.48
N VAL A 162 6.95 -2.40 -6.61
CA VAL A 162 6.42 -1.38 -5.68
C VAL A 162 5.82 -0.19 -6.46
N GLN A 163 6.57 0.39 -7.40
CA GLN A 163 6.09 1.51 -8.21
C GLN A 163 4.78 1.17 -8.93
N LEU A 164 4.74 -0.01 -9.55
CA LEU A 164 3.56 -0.48 -10.27
C LEU A 164 2.36 -0.72 -9.34
N ALA A 165 2.59 -1.39 -8.20
CA ALA A 165 1.56 -1.65 -7.22
C ALA A 165 0.98 -0.33 -6.66
N ARG A 166 1.83 0.63 -6.30
CA ARG A 166 1.42 1.95 -5.80
C ARG A 166 0.55 2.68 -6.81
N ARG A 167 0.95 2.68 -8.09
CA ARG A 167 0.16 3.27 -9.16
C ARG A 167 -1.22 2.61 -9.28
N PHE A 168 -1.28 1.28 -9.29
CA PHE A 168 -2.56 0.56 -9.34
C PHE A 168 -3.46 0.84 -8.13
N HIS A 169 -2.88 0.97 -6.94
CA HIS A 169 -3.61 1.36 -5.74
C HIS A 169 -4.17 2.78 -5.86
N ASN A 170 -3.35 3.76 -6.24
CA ASN A 170 -3.76 5.14 -6.41
C ASN A 170 -4.85 5.29 -7.49
N ASP A 171 -4.76 4.53 -8.59
CA ASP A 171 -5.81 4.47 -9.62
C ASP A 171 -7.12 3.89 -9.07
N ALA A 172 -7.06 2.83 -8.26
CA ALA A 172 -8.25 2.26 -7.61
C ALA A 172 -8.90 3.25 -6.62
N VAL A 173 -8.09 3.98 -5.85
CA VAL A 173 -8.53 5.05 -4.95
C VAL A 173 -9.21 6.17 -5.75
N ALA A 174 -8.60 6.63 -6.84
CA ALA A 174 -9.15 7.67 -7.71
C ALA A 174 -10.49 7.27 -8.33
N GLN A 175 -10.59 6.05 -8.86
CA GLN A 175 -11.85 5.50 -9.41
C GLN A 175 -12.95 5.43 -8.34
N THR A 176 -12.60 5.01 -7.13
CA THR A 176 -13.53 4.94 -6.00
C THR A 176 -14.01 6.32 -5.57
N ARG A 177 -13.10 7.29 -5.42
CA ARG A 177 -13.45 8.68 -5.08
C ARG A 177 -14.34 9.30 -6.16
N ALA A 178 -14.04 9.07 -7.44
CA ALA A 178 -14.87 9.52 -8.55
C ALA A 178 -16.28 8.91 -8.48
N ALA A 179 -16.39 7.60 -8.22
CA ALA A 179 -17.69 6.93 -8.04
C ALA A 179 -18.49 7.51 -6.86
N ARG A 180 -17.83 7.76 -5.72
CA ARG A 180 -18.45 8.36 -4.52
C ARG A 180 -18.98 9.78 -4.74
N ARG A 181 -18.41 10.54 -5.69
CA ARG A 181 -18.87 11.90 -6.02
C ARG A 181 -20.14 11.95 -6.88
N GLY A 182 -20.57 10.82 -7.46
CA GLY A 182 -21.76 10.74 -8.31
C GLY A 182 -23.06 11.09 -7.55
N ALA A 183 -23.99 11.77 -8.23
CA ALA A 183 -25.24 12.27 -7.63
C ALA A 183 -26.09 11.16 -6.99
N LEU A 184 -26.26 10.01 -7.65
CA LEU A 184 -27.00 8.87 -7.12
C LEU A 184 -26.38 8.33 -5.82
N VAL A 185 -25.06 8.19 -5.78
CA VAL A 185 -24.33 7.68 -4.60
C VAL A 185 -24.44 8.65 -3.42
N ARG A 186 -24.37 9.95 -3.68
CA ARG A 186 -24.51 11.00 -2.65
C ARG A 186 -25.94 11.11 -2.14
N LEU A 187 -26.91 11.19 -3.05
CA LEU A 187 -28.33 11.35 -2.70
C LEU A 187 -28.85 10.16 -1.90
N LEU A 188 -28.43 8.95 -2.26
CA LEU A 188 -28.87 7.70 -1.63
C LEU A 188 -27.91 7.19 -0.54
N ARG A 189 -26.85 7.94 -0.22
CA ARG A 189 -25.83 7.58 0.79
C ARG A 189 -25.27 6.15 0.62
N LEU A 190 -25.11 5.68 -0.62
CA LEU A 190 -24.71 4.30 -0.91
C LEU A 190 -23.31 3.92 -0.40
N ALA A 191 -22.45 4.91 -0.12
CA ALA A 191 -21.12 4.67 0.44
C ALA A 191 -21.15 4.32 1.94
N GLY A 192 -22.28 4.52 2.62
CA GLY A 192 -22.42 4.21 4.05
C GLY A 192 -21.42 4.95 4.93
N THR A 193 -20.85 4.24 5.91
CA THR A 193 -19.84 4.71 6.86
C THR A 193 -18.41 4.36 6.45
N ALA A 194 -18.21 3.76 5.27
CA ALA A 194 -16.90 3.32 4.85
C ALA A 194 -15.94 4.53 4.73
N PRO A 195 -14.74 4.49 5.36
CA PRO A 195 -13.80 5.59 5.31
C PRO A 195 -13.43 5.94 3.87
N ASN A 196 -13.06 7.20 3.63
CA ASN A 196 -12.61 7.62 2.32
C ASN A 196 -11.26 6.95 2.03
N PRO A 197 -11.11 6.26 0.88
CA PRO A 197 -9.84 5.65 0.54
C PRO A 197 -8.78 6.75 0.38
N THR A 198 -7.59 6.54 0.92
CA THR A 198 -6.43 7.43 0.85
C THR A 198 -5.44 6.91 -0.19
N THR A 199 -4.75 7.82 -0.88
CA THR A 199 -3.62 7.43 -1.73
C THR A 199 -2.43 7.09 -0.85
N LEU A 200 -1.52 6.28 -1.38
CA LEU A 200 -0.24 6.03 -0.75
C LEU A 200 0.80 6.97 -1.34
N GLU A 201 1.24 7.91 -0.51
CA GLU A 201 2.33 8.84 -0.83
C GLU A 201 3.63 8.27 -0.23
N LEU A 202 4.61 8.02 -1.08
CA LEU A 202 5.97 7.63 -0.71
C LEU A 202 6.92 8.01 -1.86
N ASP A 203 8.18 8.27 -1.53
CA ASP A 203 9.25 8.36 -2.51
C ASP A 203 9.67 6.96 -2.93
N ASP A 204 9.60 6.67 -4.23
CA ASP A 204 10.08 5.46 -4.88
C ASP A 204 10.93 5.78 -6.12
N ALA A 205 11.56 6.96 -6.13
CA ALA A 205 12.47 7.37 -7.20
C ALA A 205 13.60 6.34 -7.40
N TRP A 206 13.90 6.06 -8.65
CA TRP A 206 14.87 5.04 -9.03
C TRP A 206 16.32 5.47 -8.67
N PRO A 207 17.16 4.59 -8.10
CA PRO A 207 18.58 4.88 -7.87
C PRO A 207 19.37 4.96 -9.17
N GLU A 208 20.27 5.94 -9.31
CA GLU A 208 20.99 6.22 -10.56
C GLU A 208 21.96 5.09 -10.96
N GLY A 209 22.66 4.49 -9.99
CA GLY A 209 23.58 3.38 -10.24
C GLY A 209 22.87 2.06 -10.54
N LEU A 210 21.58 1.93 -10.23
CA LEU A 210 20.84 0.70 -10.46
C LEU A 210 20.36 0.63 -11.92
N PRO A 211 20.70 -0.41 -12.68
CA PRO A 211 20.25 -0.50 -14.06
C PRO A 211 18.75 -0.73 -14.10
N MET A 212 18.07 0.03 -14.95
CA MET A 212 16.63 -0.08 -15.12
C MET A 212 16.28 -1.43 -15.75
N VAL A 213 16.04 -2.45 -14.92
CA VAL A 213 15.63 -3.77 -15.36
C VAL A 213 14.20 -3.64 -15.89
N ARG A 214 14.05 -3.64 -17.21
CA ARG A 214 12.73 -3.92 -17.80
C ARG A 214 12.40 -5.37 -17.41
N PRO A 215 11.27 -5.63 -16.74
CA PRO A 215 10.90 -7.00 -16.40
C PRO A 215 10.91 -7.85 -17.66
N ARG A 216 11.61 -8.98 -17.64
CA ARG A 216 11.50 -9.98 -18.70
C ARG A 216 10.03 -10.50 -18.68
N PRO A 217 9.38 -10.57 -19.85
CA PRO A 217 7.98 -10.97 -19.95
C PRO A 217 7.73 -12.38 -19.42
#